data_AF-A0A1S4EHB3-F1
#
_entry.id   AF-A0A1S4EHB3-F1
#
_cell.length_a   1.000
_cell.length_b   1.000
_cell.length_c   1.000
_cell.angle_alpha   90.00
_cell.angle_beta   90.00
_cell.angle_gamma   90.00
#
_symmetry.space_group_name_H-M   'P 1'
#
loop_
_entity.id
_entity.type
_entity.pdbx_description
1 polymer ?
#
loop_
_entity_poly.entity_id
_entity_poly.type
_entity_poly.pdbx_seq_one_letter_code
_entity_poly.pdbx_strand_id
1 'polypeptide(L)'
;MALDIVKDNPELQKELIDLCVQYYDCKEAYYWCQKFKLNPNCVGFDLRDKIAEEESEQDVDNGWDVCKPAEEYYSLTLPPNSIILVDTADKFASALQDFARLDHNSHLGLDTEWKPNLSGGSPPTLALLQIATRDRVYILDIITLSKLPCYAQLCHDLELIVFANDDLLKIGFNLMPDVSIIKTSLPFSECSSYNKTSYLDLQLLWSKLVAETTLQLPYKDESQQGSPQSLSTLVLKCFGKTLNKQDQFSNWENRPLRPSQISYAALDAFCLLQVYQVLHDQCARQGIELGPLLTEVLSSHAVTTKKSTQGSPQSLSTLVLKCFGKTLNKQDQFSNWENRPLRPSQISYAALDAFCLLQVYQVLHDQCARQGIELGPLLTEVLSSHAVTTKKSTAKKKSKRKTQAPPPNKDPVSTSDVAFMCDVTLKSLARMLRRH
;
A
#
# COMPACT_ATOMS: atom_id res chain seq x y z
N MET A 1 2.43 -12.59 -8.00
CA MET A 1 3.00 -13.30 -6.83
C MET A 1 2.63 -14.77 -6.80
N ALA A 2 1.34 -15.16 -6.77
CA ALA A 2 0.91 -16.57 -6.73
C ALA A 2 1.41 -17.40 -7.94
N LEU A 3 1.29 -16.87 -9.17
CA LEU A 3 1.79 -17.54 -10.38
C LEU A 3 3.30 -17.82 -10.31
N ASP A 4 4.10 -16.88 -9.82
CA ASP A 4 5.55 -17.01 -9.72
C ASP A 4 5.97 -18.05 -8.66
N ILE A 5 5.11 -18.32 -7.67
CA ILE A 5 5.32 -19.34 -6.63
C ILE A 5 4.94 -20.74 -7.15
N VAL A 6 3.90 -20.81 -7.99
CA VAL A 6 3.28 -22.08 -8.42
C VAL A 6 3.86 -22.61 -9.75
N LYS A 7 4.34 -21.73 -10.65
CA LYS A 7 4.74 -22.10 -12.03
C LYS A 7 5.83 -23.17 -12.16
N ASP A 8 6.69 -23.35 -11.15
CA ASP A 8 7.82 -24.29 -11.19
C ASP A 8 7.63 -25.48 -10.24
N ASN A 9 6.51 -25.55 -9.51
CA ASN A 9 6.23 -26.62 -8.54
C ASN A 9 4.97 -27.41 -8.95
N PRO A 10 5.11 -28.63 -9.50
CA PRO A 10 3.99 -29.46 -9.95
C PRO A 10 2.99 -29.83 -8.85
N GLU A 11 3.43 -29.93 -7.60
CA GLU A 11 2.56 -30.24 -6.46
C GLU A 11 1.66 -29.04 -6.13
N LEU A 12 2.23 -27.83 -6.12
CA LEU A 12 1.47 -26.60 -5.94
C LEU A 12 0.55 -26.30 -7.13
N GLN A 13 0.93 -26.66 -8.36
CA GLN A 13 0.06 -26.54 -9.54
C GLN A 13 -1.16 -27.43 -9.41
N LYS A 14 -0.95 -28.67 -8.96
CA LYS A 14 -2.02 -29.62 -8.71
C LYS A 14 -2.91 -29.14 -7.56
N GLU A 15 -2.33 -28.66 -6.47
CA GLU A 15 -3.08 -28.10 -5.33
C GLU A 15 -3.91 -26.88 -5.74
N LEU A 16 -3.37 -25.97 -6.57
CA LEU A 16 -4.12 -24.84 -7.11
C LEU A 16 -5.34 -25.30 -7.93
N ILE A 17 -5.14 -26.29 -8.81
CA ILE A 17 -6.22 -26.82 -9.65
C ILE A 17 -7.26 -27.57 -8.79
N ASP A 18 -6.82 -28.38 -7.83
CA ASP A 18 -7.70 -29.09 -6.90
C ASP A 18 -8.52 -28.10 -6.06
N LEU A 19 -7.93 -26.97 -5.65
CA LEU A 19 -8.65 -25.87 -5.00
C LEU A 19 -9.69 -25.25 -5.95
N CYS A 20 -9.33 -24.92 -7.20
CA CYS A 20 -10.29 -24.39 -8.18
C CYS A 20 -11.49 -25.35 -8.37
N VAL A 21 -11.25 -26.66 -8.45
CA VAL A 21 -12.31 -27.68 -8.52
C VAL A 21 -13.13 -27.73 -7.23
N GLN A 22 -12.49 -27.69 -6.06
CA GLN A 22 -13.15 -27.72 -4.75
C GLN A 22 -14.12 -26.55 -4.55
N TYR A 23 -13.79 -25.38 -5.12
CA TYR A 23 -14.64 -24.18 -5.06
C TYR A 23 -15.60 -24.06 -6.27
N TYR A 24 -15.81 -25.13 -7.03
CA TYR A 24 -16.71 -25.23 -8.18
C TYR A 24 -16.38 -24.31 -9.37
N ASP A 25 -15.17 -23.76 -9.44
CA ASP A 25 -14.73 -22.98 -10.60
C ASP A 25 -14.06 -23.89 -11.64
N CYS A 26 -14.91 -24.67 -12.33
CA CYS A 26 -14.46 -25.66 -13.30
C CYS A 26 -13.79 -25.01 -14.53
N LYS A 27 -14.21 -23.79 -14.88
CA LYS A 27 -13.62 -23.00 -15.97
C LYS A 27 -12.21 -22.53 -15.60
N GLU A 28 -12.01 -22.03 -14.39
CA GLU A 28 -10.70 -21.62 -13.90
C GLU A 28 -9.77 -22.81 -13.71
N ALA A 29 -10.27 -23.93 -13.17
CA ALA A 29 -9.51 -25.18 -13.08
C ALA A 29 -9.04 -25.67 -14.46
N TYR A 30 -9.90 -25.57 -15.48
CA TYR A 30 -9.57 -25.91 -16.85
C TYR A 30 -8.54 -24.95 -17.47
N TYR A 31 -8.69 -23.65 -17.24
CA TYR A 31 -7.70 -22.63 -17.63
C TYR A 31 -6.31 -22.93 -17.05
N TRP A 32 -6.24 -23.25 -15.75
CA TRP A 32 -4.96 -23.60 -15.10
C TRP A 32 -4.39 -24.93 -15.60
N CYS A 33 -5.24 -25.92 -15.89
CA CYS A 33 -4.80 -27.16 -16.55
C CYS A 33 -4.14 -26.88 -17.91
N GLN A 34 -4.76 -26.04 -18.75
CA GLN A 34 -4.21 -25.65 -20.04
C GLN A 34 -2.91 -24.85 -19.88
N LYS A 35 -2.89 -23.90 -18.94
CA LYS A 35 -1.75 -23.01 -18.70
C LYS A 35 -0.51 -23.74 -18.18
N PHE A 36 -0.69 -24.76 -17.33
CA PHE A 36 0.42 -25.60 -16.84
C PHE A 36 0.66 -26.85 -17.70
N LYS A 37 -0.10 -27.05 -18.78
CA LYS A 37 -0.02 -28.23 -19.66
C LYS A 37 -0.19 -29.55 -18.89
N LEU A 38 -1.03 -29.54 -17.85
CA LEU A 38 -1.33 -30.72 -17.04
C LEU A 38 -2.46 -31.51 -17.69
N ASN A 39 -2.42 -32.84 -17.56
CA ASN A 39 -3.47 -33.69 -18.09
C ASN A 39 -4.75 -33.49 -17.25
N PRO A 40 -5.88 -33.07 -17.86
CA PRO A 40 -7.14 -32.86 -17.15
C PRO A 40 -7.64 -34.10 -16.40
N ASN A 41 -7.23 -35.30 -16.84
CA ASN A 41 -7.59 -36.57 -16.21
C ASN A 41 -6.80 -36.87 -14.92
N CYS A 42 -5.77 -36.07 -14.58
CA CYS A 42 -5.01 -36.20 -13.33
C CYS A 42 -5.63 -35.44 -12.16
N VAL A 43 -6.66 -34.65 -12.44
CA VAL A 43 -7.52 -33.96 -11.49
C VAL A 43 -8.75 -34.84 -11.32
N GLY A 44 -9.15 -35.16 -10.09
CA GLY A 44 -10.13 -36.23 -9.79
C GLY A 44 -11.59 -35.97 -10.21
N PHE A 45 -11.83 -35.28 -11.32
CA PHE A 45 -13.14 -34.82 -11.75
C PHE A 45 -13.25 -34.76 -13.28
N ASP A 46 -14.36 -35.22 -13.86
CA ASP A 46 -14.57 -35.20 -15.32
C ASP A 46 -14.97 -33.78 -15.76
N LEU A 47 -13.96 -32.94 -16.02
CA LEU A 47 -14.11 -31.54 -16.41
C LEU A 47 -14.88 -31.36 -17.74
N ARG A 48 -14.98 -32.42 -18.57
CA ARG A 48 -15.58 -32.35 -19.90
C ARG A 48 -17.10 -32.24 -19.87
N ASP A 49 -17.75 -32.89 -18.91
CA ASP A 49 -19.22 -32.99 -18.88
C ASP A 49 -19.89 -31.69 -18.42
N LYS A 50 -19.22 -30.86 -17.59
CA LYS A 50 -19.76 -29.58 -17.10
C LYS A 50 -19.55 -28.39 -18.03
N ILE A 51 -18.52 -28.42 -18.88
CA ILE A 51 -18.30 -27.37 -19.90
C ILE A 51 -19.46 -27.39 -20.91
N ALA A 52 -19.97 -28.58 -21.24
CA ALA A 52 -21.12 -28.73 -22.14
C ALA A 52 -22.46 -28.28 -21.53
N GLU A 53 -22.62 -28.38 -20.20
CA GLU A 53 -23.83 -27.90 -19.50
C GLU A 53 -23.85 -26.36 -19.38
N GLU A 54 -22.69 -25.73 -19.09
CA GLU A 54 -22.59 -24.27 -18.93
C GLU A 54 -22.57 -23.47 -20.24
N GLU A 55 -22.27 -24.08 -21.38
CA GLU A 55 -22.36 -23.41 -22.70
C GLU A 55 -23.80 -23.19 -23.17
N SER A 56 -24.81 -23.79 -22.51
CA SER A 56 -26.22 -23.67 -22.88
C SER A 56 -27.00 -22.58 -22.12
N GLU A 57 -26.44 -22.01 -21.06
CA GLU A 57 -27.09 -20.97 -20.26
C GLU A 57 -26.20 -19.71 -20.17
N GLN A 58 -26.52 -18.75 -21.04
CA GLN A 58 -26.30 -17.29 -20.93
C GLN A 58 -24.92 -16.72 -21.34
N ASP A 59 -24.95 -16.05 -22.50
CA ASP A 59 -24.16 -14.86 -22.86
C ASP A 59 -24.19 -13.81 -21.72
N VAL A 60 -23.18 -13.77 -20.84
CA VAL A 60 -22.88 -12.57 -20.02
C VAL A 60 -21.38 -12.49 -19.70
N ASP A 61 -20.73 -11.49 -20.30
CA ASP A 61 -19.58 -10.72 -19.79
C ASP A 61 -18.26 -11.46 -19.45
N ASN A 62 -17.35 -11.51 -20.43
CA ASN A 62 -15.93 -11.91 -20.30
C ASN A 62 -15.06 -10.90 -19.52
N GLY A 63 -15.55 -10.38 -18.39
CA GLY A 63 -15.06 -9.16 -17.75
C GLY A 63 -13.91 -9.28 -16.75
N TRP A 64 -13.15 -10.38 -16.68
CA TRP A 64 -12.15 -10.56 -15.61
C TRP A 64 -10.73 -11.00 -16.01
N ASP A 65 -10.44 -11.14 -17.30
CA ASP A 65 -9.04 -11.23 -17.76
C ASP A 65 -8.78 -10.38 -19.02
N VAL A 66 -9.61 -9.34 -19.22
CA VAL A 66 -9.21 -8.24 -20.09
C VAL A 66 -8.43 -7.28 -19.22
N CYS A 67 -7.12 -7.52 -19.13
CA CYS A 67 -6.17 -6.47 -18.80
C CYS A 67 -6.59 -5.25 -19.62
N LYS A 68 -7.08 -4.18 -18.96
CA LYS A 68 -7.47 -2.96 -19.66
C LYS A 68 -6.33 -2.62 -20.63
N PRO A 69 -6.62 -2.28 -21.90
CA PRO A 69 -5.57 -1.99 -22.87
C PRO A 69 -4.56 -1.04 -22.22
N ALA A 70 -3.26 -1.27 -22.43
CA ALA A 70 -2.20 -0.45 -21.81
C ALA A 70 -2.42 1.06 -22.01
N GLU A 71 -3.14 1.42 -23.08
CA GLU A 71 -3.59 2.76 -23.43
C GLU A 71 -4.51 3.44 -22.39
N GLU A 72 -5.16 2.69 -21.50
CA GLU A 72 -6.01 3.23 -20.42
C GLU A 72 -5.22 3.63 -19.17
N TYR A 73 -4.00 3.13 -18.99
CA TYR A 73 -3.16 3.48 -17.85
C TYR A 73 -2.24 4.66 -18.17
N TYR A 74 -1.83 5.36 -17.11
CA TYR A 74 -0.77 6.34 -17.20
C TYR A 74 0.54 5.65 -17.56
N SER A 75 1.30 6.23 -18.48
CA SER A 75 2.53 5.65 -19.00
C SER A 75 3.66 6.67 -18.94
N LEU A 76 4.89 6.16 -18.88
CA LEU A 76 6.10 6.96 -18.93
C LEU A 76 6.12 7.78 -20.21
N THR A 77 6.37 9.07 -20.08
CA THR A 77 6.55 9.97 -21.23
C THR A 77 8.00 10.05 -21.70
N LEU A 78 8.93 9.48 -20.91
CA LEU A 78 10.34 9.38 -21.26
C LEU A 78 10.59 8.29 -22.31
N PRO A 79 11.57 8.48 -23.20
CA PRO A 79 11.98 7.43 -24.12
C PRO A 79 12.62 6.26 -23.37
N PRO A 80 12.54 5.02 -23.86
CA PRO A 80 13.06 3.85 -23.12
C PRO A 80 14.54 3.92 -22.75
N ASN A 81 15.37 4.60 -23.56
CA ASN A 81 16.80 4.80 -23.29
C ASN A 81 17.09 5.80 -22.15
N SER A 82 16.08 6.54 -21.68
CA SER A 82 16.17 7.38 -20.48
C SER A 82 15.97 6.58 -19.18
N ILE A 83 15.61 5.29 -19.26
CA ILE A 83 15.50 4.41 -18.10
C ILE A 83 16.80 3.62 -17.97
N ILE A 84 17.56 3.89 -16.91
CA ILE A 84 18.90 3.38 -16.72
C ILE A 84 18.90 2.41 -15.55
N LEU A 85 18.98 1.11 -15.85
CA LEU A 85 19.22 0.09 -14.83
C LEU A 85 20.69 0.12 -14.41
N VAL A 86 20.92 0.52 -13.16
CA VAL A 86 22.24 0.65 -12.53
C VAL A 86 22.52 -0.62 -11.72
N ASP A 87 23.25 -1.56 -12.34
CA ASP A 87 23.54 -2.90 -11.83
C ASP A 87 25.06 -3.22 -11.81
N THR A 88 25.90 -2.25 -12.14
CA THR A 88 27.36 -2.38 -12.23
C THR A 88 28.05 -1.13 -11.67
N ALA A 89 29.32 -1.27 -11.28
CA ALA A 89 30.12 -0.16 -10.74
C ALA A 89 30.21 1.02 -11.72
N ASP A 90 30.46 0.74 -13.01
CA ASP A 90 30.60 1.78 -14.04
C ASP A 90 29.30 2.56 -14.25
N LYS A 91 28.15 1.87 -14.28
CA LYS A 91 26.85 2.55 -14.38
C LYS A 91 26.55 3.37 -13.13
N PHE A 92 26.93 2.90 -11.95
CA PHE A 92 26.73 3.65 -10.71
C PHE A 92 27.61 4.91 -10.69
N ALA A 93 28.90 4.78 -11.05
CA ALA A 93 29.79 5.92 -11.21
C ALA A 93 29.28 6.92 -12.26
N SER A 94 28.75 6.44 -13.39
CA SER A 94 28.12 7.29 -14.41
C SER A 94 26.90 8.04 -13.86
N ALA A 95 26.02 7.36 -13.11
CA ALA A 95 24.86 7.98 -12.49
C ALA A 95 25.27 9.08 -11.48
N LEU A 96 26.30 8.84 -10.67
CA LEU A 96 26.85 9.85 -9.76
C LEU A 96 27.37 11.08 -10.50
N GLN A 97 28.05 10.89 -11.64
CA GLN A 97 28.49 12.00 -12.48
C GLN A 97 27.32 12.78 -13.07
N ASP A 98 26.25 12.09 -13.46
CA ASP A 98 25.02 12.75 -13.94
C ASP A 98 24.36 13.57 -12.82
N PHE A 99 24.26 13.03 -11.60
CA PHE A 99 23.72 13.74 -10.44
C PHE A 99 24.56 14.96 -10.03
N ALA A 100 25.89 14.84 -10.08
CA ALA A 100 26.80 15.94 -9.76
C ALA A 100 26.74 17.10 -10.76
N ARG A 101 26.16 16.89 -11.95
CA ARG A 101 25.95 17.92 -12.98
C ARG A 101 24.58 18.60 -12.90
N LEU A 102 23.71 18.19 -11.97
CA LEU A 102 22.40 18.79 -11.82
C LEU A 102 22.53 20.25 -11.35
N ASP A 103 21.67 21.11 -11.89
CA ASP A 103 21.60 22.52 -11.50
C ASP A 103 21.10 22.65 -10.04
N HIS A 104 21.49 23.75 -9.38
CA HIS A 104 20.91 24.12 -8.09
C HIS A 104 19.37 24.20 -8.18
N ASN A 105 18.67 23.74 -7.14
CA ASN A 105 17.21 23.61 -7.07
C ASN A 105 16.59 22.58 -8.03
N SER A 106 17.38 21.63 -8.53
CA SER A 106 16.84 20.49 -9.28
C SER A 106 15.95 19.62 -8.42
N HIS A 107 14.92 19.05 -9.04
CA HIS A 107 13.95 18.17 -8.39
C HIS A 107 14.24 16.71 -8.73
N LEU A 108 14.21 15.85 -7.73
CA LEU A 108 14.42 14.41 -7.86
C LEU A 108 13.20 13.65 -7.38
N GLY A 109 12.65 12.76 -8.20
CA GLY A 109 11.60 11.82 -7.78
C GLY A 109 12.25 10.61 -7.11
N LEU A 110 11.82 10.27 -5.91
CA LEU A 110 12.31 9.13 -5.14
C LEU A 110 11.19 8.13 -4.88
N ASP A 111 11.48 6.87 -5.16
CA ASP A 111 10.67 5.74 -4.75
C ASP A 111 11.58 4.57 -4.39
N THR A 112 11.02 3.53 -3.74
CA THR A 112 11.77 2.31 -3.42
C THR A 112 10.92 1.05 -3.49
N GLU A 113 11.55 -0.06 -3.86
CA GLU A 113 10.92 -1.40 -3.84
C GLU A 113 11.61 -2.31 -2.85
N TRP A 114 10.84 -3.04 -2.03
CA TRP A 114 11.35 -3.77 -0.88
C TRP A 114 11.14 -5.27 -1.01
N LYS A 115 11.94 -6.02 -0.26
CA LYS A 115 11.74 -7.45 -0.10
C LYS A 115 10.46 -7.73 0.72
N PRO A 116 9.51 -8.54 0.21
CA PRO A 116 8.34 -8.92 0.99
C PRO A 116 8.71 -9.84 2.16
N ASN A 117 8.49 -9.38 3.39
CA ASN A 117 8.73 -10.19 4.59
C ASN A 117 7.55 -11.12 4.88
N LEU A 118 7.54 -12.29 4.24
CA LEU A 118 6.50 -13.31 4.45
C LEU A 118 6.77 -14.18 5.70
N SER A 119 8.01 -14.18 6.20
CA SER A 119 8.48 -15.09 7.26
C SER A 119 9.07 -14.35 8.47
N GLY A 120 8.41 -13.29 8.96
CA GLY A 120 8.42 -12.78 10.35
C GLY A 120 9.75 -12.54 11.11
N GLY A 121 10.92 -12.71 10.50
CA GLY A 121 12.20 -12.77 11.21
C GLY A 121 13.25 -11.75 10.74
N SER A 122 13.19 -11.28 9.49
CA SER A 122 14.11 -10.26 8.97
C SER A 122 13.44 -8.89 8.88
N PRO A 123 14.15 -7.78 9.16
CA PRO A 123 13.66 -6.44 8.83
C PRO A 123 13.46 -6.34 7.30
N PRO A 124 12.56 -5.46 6.82
CA PRO A 124 12.45 -5.20 5.38
C PRO A 124 13.82 -4.74 4.89
N THR A 125 14.18 -5.11 3.68
CA THR A 125 15.43 -4.67 3.05
C THR A 125 15.14 -4.12 1.68
N LEU A 126 15.93 -3.12 1.29
CA LEU A 126 15.81 -2.43 0.02
C LEU A 126 16.21 -3.35 -1.14
N ALA A 127 15.32 -3.53 -2.11
CA ALA A 127 15.60 -4.28 -3.32
C ALA A 127 16.02 -3.34 -4.46
N LEU A 128 15.27 -2.25 -4.67
CA LEU A 128 15.55 -1.22 -5.66
C LEU A 128 15.40 0.17 -5.05
N LEU A 129 16.24 1.10 -5.50
CA LEU A 129 16.09 2.54 -5.27
C LEU A 129 15.93 3.22 -6.61
N GLN A 130 14.84 3.97 -6.78
CA GLN A 130 14.57 4.73 -7.99
C GLN A 130 14.85 6.22 -7.75
N ILE A 131 15.62 6.82 -8.64
CA ILE A 131 15.90 8.27 -8.64
C ILE A 131 15.55 8.80 -10.04
N ALA A 132 14.46 9.54 -10.13
CA ALA A 132 14.03 10.21 -11.35
C ALA A 132 14.59 11.64 -11.39
N THR A 133 15.17 12.02 -12.52
CA THR A 133 15.45 13.41 -12.90
C THR A 133 14.39 13.87 -13.91
N ARG A 134 14.50 15.12 -14.37
CA ARG A 134 13.62 15.68 -15.41
C ARG A 134 13.59 14.84 -16.69
N ASP A 135 14.71 14.21 -17.05
CA ASP A 135 14.94 13.60 -18.36
C ASP A 135 15.28 12.10 -18.30
N ARG A 136 15.56 11.56 -17.11
CA ARG A 136 16.03 10.18 -16.91
C ARG A 136 15.48 9.57 -15.62
N VAL A 137 15.48 8.25 -15.56
CA VAL A 137 15.22 7.50 -14.32
C VAL A 137 16.31 6.48 -14.10
N TYR A 138 16.95 6.53 -12.95
CA TYR A 138 17.96 5.57 -12.54
C TYR A 138 17.33 4.57 -11.58
N ILE A 139 17.41 3.29 -11.92
CA ILE A 139 16.96 2.19 -11.07
C ILE A 139 18.20 1.50 -10.53
N LEU A 140 18.54 1.78 -9.28
CA LEU A 140 19.68 1.18 -8.60
C LEU A 140 19.29 -0.20 -8.08
N ASP A 141 19.91 -1.23 -8.64
CA ASP A 141 19.73 -2.61 -8.22
C ASP A 141 20.57 -2.90 -6.96
N ILE A 142 20.03 -2.54 -5.79
CA ILE A 142 20.73 -2.64 -4.51
C ILE A 142 21.17 -4.07 -4.19
N ILE A 143 20.39 -5.07 -4.58
CA ILE A 143 20.74 -6.50 -4.38
C ILE A 143 21.99 -6.88 -5.18
N THR A 144 22.12 -6.39 -6.41
CA THR A 144 23.30 -6.66 -7.25
C THR A 144 24.48 -5.77 -6.82
N LEU A 145 24.25 -4.47 -6.64
CA LEU A 145 25.28 -3.48 -6.32
C LEU A 145 25.95 -3.73 -4.96
N SER A 146 25.20 -4.21 -3.96
CA SER A 146 25.74 -4.52 -2.62
C SER A 146 26.85 -5.57 -2.60
N LYS A 147 27.01 -6.34 -3.68
CA LYS A 147 28.06 -7.35 -3.84
C LYS A 147 29.36 -6.75 -4.39
N LEU A 148 29.37 -5.50 -4.82
CA LEU A 148 30.55 -4.85 -5.41
C LEU A 148 31.57 -4.46 -4.32
N PRO A 149 32.88 -4.66 -4.56
CA PRO A 149 33.92 -4.25 -3.60
C PRO A 149 33.91 -2.74 -3.29
N CYS A 150 33.55 -1.91 -4.27
CA CYS A 150 33.49 -0.45 -4.14
C CYS A 150 32.11 0.07 -3.68
N TYR A 151 31.16 -0.81 -3.34
CA TYR A 151 29.78 -0.43 -3.01
C TYR A 151 29.69 0.63 -1.91
N ALA A 152 30.45 0.46 -0.82
CA ALA A 152 30.43 1.40 0.30
C ALA A 152 30.88 2.81 -0.13
N GLN A 153 31.92 2.92 -0.96
CA GLN A 153 32.38 4.21 -1.49
C GLN A 153 31.33 4.84 -2.40
N LEU A 154 30.74 4.07 -3.32
CA LEU A 154 29.70 4.56 -4.23
C LEU A 154 28.45 5.03 -3.48
N CYS A 155 28.06 4.33 -2.40
CA CYS A 155 26.96 4.76 -1.52
C CYS A 155 27.31 6.02 -0.75
N HIS A 156 28.53 6.19 -0.27
CA HIS A 156 28.97 7.42 0.38
C HIS A 156 28.94 8.61 -0.58
N ASP A 157 29.39 8.42 -1.82
CA ASP A 157 29.32 9.45 -2.85
C ASP A 157 27.85 9.79 -3.19
N LEU A 158 26.97 8.78 -3.28
CA LEU A 158 25.52 8.97 -3.47
C LEU A 158 24.89 9.78 -2.33
N GLU A 159 25.26 9.45 -1.09
CA GLU A 159 24.82 10.17 0.12
C GLU A 159 25.17 11.66 0.00
N LEU A 160 26.43 11.98 -0.30
CA LEU A 160 26.90 13.37 -0.38
C LEU A 160 26.31 14.13 -1.58
N ILE A 161 26.28 13.51 -2.77
CA ILE A 161 25.87 14.18 -4.02
C ILE A 161 24.35 14.39 -4.06
N VAL A 162 23.58 13.43 -3.55
CA VAL A 162 22.11 13.42 -3.68
C VAL A 162 21.40 13.69 -2.36
N PHE A 163 21.61 12.84 -1.35
CA PHE A 163 20.74 12.82 -0.18
C PHE A 163 21.06 13.93 0.83
N ALA A 164 22.34 14.19 1.09
CA ALA A 164 22.84 15.26 1.95
C ALA A 164 22.93 16.62 1.23
N ASN A 165 22.65 16.65 -0.09
CA ASN A 165 22.63 17.88 -0.87
C ASN A 165 21.29 18.60 -0.73
N ASP A 166 21.28 19.71 -0.01
CA ASP A 166 20.08 20.52 0.24
C ASP A 166 19.65 21.37 -0.98
N ASP A 167 20.51 21.54 -1.97
CA ASP A 167 20.15 22.21 -3.23
C ASP A 167 19.30 21.32 -4.14
N LEU A 168 19.20 20.02 -3.85
CA LEU A 168 18.36 19.09 -4.58
C LEU A 168 17.09 18.82 -3.76
N LEU A 169 15.92 19.04 -4.35
CA LEU A 169 14.65 18.72 -3.71
C LEU A 169 14.28 17.27 -3.99
N LYS A 170 14.25 16.44 -2.96
CA LYS A 170 13.87 15.03 -3.02
C LYS A 170 12.37 14.90 -2.81
N ILE A 171 11.64 14.51 -3.84
CA ILE A 171 10.18 14.39 -3.86
C ILE A 171 9.79 12.92 -3.76
N GLY A 172 8.94 12.56 -2.81
CA GLY A 172 8.36 11.22 -2.67
C GLY A 172 6.86 11.29 -2.39
N PHE A 173 6.22 10.14 -2.22
CA PHE A 173 4.83 10.03 -1.80
C PHE A 173 4.73 9.10 -0.59
N ASN A 174 4.33 9.62 0.58
CA ASN A 174 4.52 8.91 1.84
C ASN A 174 6.00 8.50 2.02
N LEU A 175 6.88 9.51 1.94
CA LEU A 175 8.32 9.38 1.68
C LEU A 175 9.14 8.90 2.89
N MET A 176 8.65 9.13 4.10
CA MET A 176 9.42 8.86 5.31
C MET A 176 9.77 7.36 5.52
N PRO A 177 8.86 6.41 5.28
CA PRO A 177 9.19 4.99 5.20
C PRO A 177 10.32 4.68 4.21
N ASP A 178 10.30 5.25 3.00
CA ASP A 178 11.35 5.07 1.99
C ASP A 178 12.70 5.61 2.47
N VAL A 179 12.71 6.82 3.03
CA VAL A 179 13.92 7.40 3.63
C VAL A 179 14.47 6.53 4.76
N SER A 180 13.59 5.93 5.58
CA SER A 180 14.00 5.03 6.65
C SER A 180 14.67 3.77 6.10
N ILE A 181 14.07 3.13 5.10
CA ILE A 181 14.64 1.89 4.54
C ILE A 181 15.95 2.16 3.80
N ILE A 182 16.08 3.30 3.13
CA ILE A 182 17.31 3.74 2.46
C ILE A 182 18.43 3.85 3.50
N LYS A 183 18.18 4.57 4.60
CA LYS A 183 19.18 4.77 5.67
C LYS A 183 19.58 3.46 6.36
N THR A 184 18.64 2.55 6.55
CA THR A 184 18.93 1.27 7.21
C THR A 184 19.60 0.27 6.26
N SER A 185 19.37 0.37 4.95
CA SER A 185 19.88 -0.60 3.96
C SER A 185 21.19 -0.17 3.29
N LEU A 186 21.44 1.13 3.15
CA LEU A 186 22.65 1.66 2.55
C LEU A 186 23.69 2.01 3.63
N PRO A 187 25.00 1.81 3.38
CA PRO A 187 26.07 2.12 4.32
C PRO A 187 26.36 3.62 4.37
N PHE A 188 25.34 4.42 4.68
CA PHE A 188 25.42 5.86 4.84
C PHE A 188 26.05 6.24 6.18
N SER A 189 26.67 7.41 6.24
CA SER A 189 27.27 7.92 7.46
C SER A 189 26.19 8.27 8.50
N GLU A 190 26.38 7.90 9.77
CA GLU A 190 25.47 8.34 10.83
C GLU A 190 25.52 9.87 11.06
N CYS A 191 26.54 10.54 10.51
CA CYS A 191 26.87 11.94 10.77
C CYS A 191 26.14 12.92 9.85
N SER A 192 25.53 12.47 8.75
CA SER A 192 24.72 13.37 7.91
C SER A 192 23.42 13.69 8.66
N SER A 193 23.37 14.84 9.31
CA SER A 193 22.10 15.44 9.73
C SER A 193 21.36 15.79 8.44
N TYR A 194 20.54 14.87 7.95
CA TYR A 194 19.65 15.12 6.82
C TYR A 194 18.78 16.30 7.23
N ASN A 195 19.12 17.48 6.73
CA ASN A 195 18.28 18.63 6.91
C ASN A 195 16.99 18.35 6.15
N LYS A 196 15.91 18.10 6.89
CA LYS A 196 14.69 17.55 6.33
C LYS A 196 13.94 18.57 5.45
N THR A 197 14.47 19.79 5.31
CA THR A 197 13.92 20.85 4.47
C THR A 197 14.09 20.60 2.97
N SER A 198 14.92 19.64 2.55
CA SER A 198 15.10 19.26 1.15
C SER A 198 14.37 17.95 0.76
N TYR A 199 13.42 17.51 1.60
CA TYR A 199 12.59 16.32 1.38
C TYR A 199 11.10 16.69 1.37
N LEU A 200 10.47 16.56 0.21
CA LEU A 200 9.07 16.87 0.00
C LEU A 200 8.23 15.59 -0.08
N ASP A 201 7.30 15.44 0.84
CA ASP A 201 6.25 14.41 0.77
C ASP A 201 5.01 14.97 0.05
N LEU A 202 4.74 14.47 -1.15
CA LEU A 202 3.57 14.87 -1.94
C LEU A 202 2.25 14.47 -1.31
N GLN A 203 2.19 13.40 -0.51
CA GLN A 203 0.95 13.03 0.17
C GLN A 203 0.59 14.09 1.22
N LEU A 204 1.58 14.58 1.97
CA LEU A 204 1.40 15.65 2.94
C LEU A 204 1.06 16.98 2.27
N LEU A 205 1.81 17.35 1.23
CA LEU A 205 1.54 18.57 0.45
C LEU A 205 0.13 18.54 -0.15
N TRP A 206 -0.25 17.44 -0.78
CA TRP A 206 -1.57 17.30 -1.39
C TRP A 206 -2.69 17.36 -0.33
N SER A 207 -2.52 16.69 0.80
CA SER A 207 -3.49 16.74 1.91
C SER A 207 -3.69 18.17 2.41
N LYS A 208 -2.59 18.92 2.57
CA LYS A 208 -2.62 20.32 3.01
C LYS A 208 -3.31 21.22 1.99
N LEU A 209 -2.96 21.08 0.71
CA LEU A 209 -3.60 21.81 -0.38
C LEU A 209 -5.12 21.59 -0.40
N VAL A 210 -5.58 20.35 -0.25
CA VAL A 210 -7.02 20.04 -0.24
C VAL A 210 -7.71 20.57 1.02
N ALA A 211 -7.04 20.58 2.16
CA ALA A 211 -7.62 21.03 3.43
C ALA A 211 -7.70 22.56 3.55
N GLU A 212 -6.71 23.28 3.03
CA GLU A 212 -6.52 24.71 3.28
C GLU A 212 -6.83 25.59 2.06
N THR A 213 -7.07 24.98 0.89
CA THR A 213 -7.30 25.71 -0.35
C THR A 213 -8.49 25.15 -1.14
N THR A 214 -8.90 25.85 -2.18
CA THR A 214 -9.94 25.42 -3.11
C THR A 214 -9.39 24.67 -4.33
N LEU A 215 -8.14 24.22 -4.27
CA LEU A 215 -7.40 23.61 -5.39
C LEU A 215 -8.26 22.60 -6.16
N GLN A 216 -8.49 22.90 -7.43
CA GLN A 216 -9.06 21.97 -8.40
C GLN A 216 -7.94 21.34 -9.22
N LEU A 217 -7.92 20.01 -9.29
CA LEU A 217 -7.03 19.30 -10.20
C LEU A 217 -7.69 19.12 -11.58
N PRO A 218 -6.91 18.92 -12.65
CA PRO A 218 -7.43 18.90 -14.03
C PRO A 218 -8.54 17.88 -14.26
N TYR A 219 -8.48 16.74 -13.57
CA TYR A 219 -9.45 15.65 -13.71
C TYR A 219 -10.14 15.35 -12.38
N LYS A 220 -11.41 14.95 -12.49
CA LYS A 220 -12.20 14.49 -11.34
C LYS A 220 -12.04 12.99 -11.18
N ASP A 221 -12.11 12.55 -9.93
CA ASP A 221 -12.19 11.14 -9.64
C ASP A 221 -13.67 10.75 -9.65
N GLU A 222 -14.13 10.21 -10.78
CA GLU A 222 -15.50 9.70 -10.92
C GLU A 222 -15.64 8.29 -10.34
N SER A 223 -14.52 7.59 -10.16
CA SER A 223 -14.44 6.27 -9.57
C SER A 223 -14.33 6.36 -8.05
N GLN A 224 -15.38 6.03 -7.31
CA GLN A 224 -15.26 5.83 -5.84
C GLN A 224 -14.51 4.54 -5.47
N GLN A 225 -13.55 4.10 -6.28
CA GLN A 225 -12.79 2.87 -6.11
C GLN A 225 -11.35 3.22 -5.73
N GLY A 226 -10.96 2.87 -4.50
CA GLY A 226 -9.59 3.03 -3.99
C GLY A 226 -9.49 3.94 -2.77
N SER A 227 -8.29 4.01 -2.18
CA SER A 227 -8.00 4.96 -1.10
C SER A 227 -7.97 6.38 -1.66
N PRO A 228 -8.71 7.34 -1.07
CA PRO A 228 -8.80 8.71 -1.58
C PRO A 228 -7.48 9.48 -1.53
N GLN A 229 -6.47 8.96 -0.82
CA GLN A 229 -5.14 9.58 -0.66
C GLN A 229 -4.01 8.66 -1.13
N SER A 230 -4.19 7.97 -2.27
CA SER A 230 -3.13 7.16 -2.90
C SER A 230 -2.42 7.89 -4.03
N LEU A 231 -1.18 7.52 -4.34
CA LEU A 231 -0.43 8.06 -5.48
C LEU A 231 -1.20 7.88 -6.80
N SER A 232 -1.76 6.69 -7.03
CA SER A 232 -2.59 6.42 -8.22
C SER A 232 -3.82 7.32 -8.34
N THR A 233 -4.43 7.71 -7.22
CA THR A 233 -5.56 8.66 -7.20
C THR A 233 -5.09 10.06 -7.55
N LEU A 234 -3.93 10.48 -7.04
CA LEU A 234 -3.33 11.77 -7.36
C LEU A 234 -2.94 11.83 -8.84
N VAL A 235 -2.29 10.79 -9.38
CA VAL A 235 -1.97 10.65 -10.81
C VAL A 235 -3.24 10.71 -11.66
N LEU A 236 -4.32 10.01 -11.27
CA LEU A 236 -5.61 10.11 -11.94
C LEU A 236 -6.14 11.55 -11.98
N LYS A 237 -6.12 12.25 -10.84
CA LYS A 237 -6.59 13.64 -10.78
C LYS A 237 -5.71 14.60 -11.58
N CYS A 238 -4.42 14.31 -11.73
CA CYS A 238 -3.48 15.10 -12.52
C CYS A 238 -3.57 14.84 -14.03
N PHE A 239 -3.76 13.59 -14.45
CA PHE A 239 -3.58 13.16 -15.86
C PHE A 239 -4.77 12.41 -16.48
N GLY A 240 -5.81 12.13 -15.72
CA GLY A 240 -7.02 11.44 -16.19
C GLY A 240 -6.85 9.92 -16.35
N LYS A 241 -5.71 9.37 -15.96
CA LYS A 241 -5.40 7.93 -16.00
C LYS A 241 -4.79 7.46 -14.69
N THR A 242 -5.06 6.22 -14.29
CA THR A 242 -4.50 5.60 -13.08
C THR A 242 -3.15 4.95 -13.37
N LEU A 243 -2.39 4.65 -12.31
CA LEU A 243 -1.19 3.80 -12.41
C LEU A 243 -1.60 2.34 -12.53
N ASN A 244 -0.87 1.57 -13.34
CA ASN A 244 -1.00 0.12 -13.35
C ASN A 244 -0.27 -0.48 -12.14
N LYS A 245 -0.99 -1.16 -11.25
CA LYS A 245 -0.47 -1.72 -9.99
C LYS A 245 -0.05 -3.19 -10.05
N GLN A 246 0.01 -3.79 -11.23
CA GLN A 246 0.27 -5.23 -11.39
C GLN A 246 1.59 -5.69 -10.77
N ASP A 247 2.65 -4.87 -10.89
CA ASP A 247 3.98 -5.21 -10.38
C ASP A 247 4.25 -4.69 -8.95
N GLN A 248 3.30 -3.97 -8.33
CA GLN A 248 3.44 -3.40 -6.97
C GLN A 248 3.83 -4.45 -5.91
N PHE A 249 3.28 -5.66 -6.03
CA PHE A 249 3.57 -6.80 -5.16
C PHE A 249 4.29 -7.92 -5.93
N SER A 250 5.13 -7.56 -6.90
CA SER A 250 5.96 -8.53 -7.60
C SER A 250 7.11 -9.02 -6.70
N ASN A 251 7.77 -10.12 -7.09
CA ASN A 251 8.98 -10.54 -6.38
C ASN A 251 10.17 -9.68 -6.85
N TRP A 252 10.46 -8.64 -6.07
CA TRP A 252 11.56 -7.70 -6.31
C TRP A 252 12.96 -8.26 -5.99
N GLU A 253 13.06 -9.49 -5.48
CA GLU A 253 14.34 -10.18 -5.29
C GLU A 253 14.83 -10.93 -6.52
N ASN A 254 13.91 -11.30 -7.41
CA ASN A 254 14.26 -12.09 -8.59
C ASN A 254 15.20 -11.31 -9.51
N ARG A 255 16.24 -11.99 -9.99
CA ARG A 255 17.16 -11.47 -11.00
C ARG A 255 17.26 -12.46 -12.17
N PRO A 256 17.25 -11.97 -13.43
CA PRO A 256 17.09 -10.56 -13.82
C PRO A 256 15.68 -10.04 -13.53
N LEU A 257 15.54 -8.71 -13.36
CA LEU A 257 14.23 -8.05 -13.29
C LEU A 257 13.50 -8.17 -14.62
N ARG A 258 12.16 -8.28 -14.58
CA ARG A 258 11.35 -8.25 -15.79
C ARG A 258 11.29 -6.82 -16.38
N PRO A 259 11.13 -6.68 -17.71
CA PRO A 259 10.91 -5.36 -18.32
C PRO A 259 9.69 -4.61 -17.75
N SER A 260 8.64 -5.33 -17.35
CA SER A 260 7.46 -4.74 -16.72
C SER A 260 7.77 -4.15 -15.34
N GLN A 261 8.56 -4.85 -14.52
CA GLN A 261 9.04 -4.39 -13.21
C GLN A 261 9.91 -3.12 -13.35
N ILE A 262 10.82 -3.10 -14.32
CA ILE A 262 11.66 -1.94 -14.64
C ILE A 262 10.77 -0.73 -15.03
N SER A 263 9.78 -0.96 -15.89
CA SER A 263 8.88 0.09 -16.37
C SER A 263 7.98 0.63 -15.25
N TYR A 264 7.47 -0.26 -14.39
CA TYR A 264 6.69 0.09 -13.20
C TYR A 264 7.51 0.95 -12.24
N ALA A 265 8.67 0.46 -11.82
CA ALA A 265 9.58 1.15 -10.91
C ALA A 265 9.98 2.54 -11.45
N ALA A 266 10.29 2.63 -12.75
CA ALA A 266 10.63 3.90 -13.36
C ALA A 266 9.47 4.91 -13.34
N LEU A 267 8.24 4.43 -13.59
CA LEU A 267 7.04 5.27 -13.59
C LEU A 267 6.71 5.81 -12.21
N ASP A 268 6.80 4.97 -11.17
CA ASP A 268 6.43 5.35 -9.80
C ASP A 268 7.34 6.47 -9.26
N ALA A 269 8.62 6.50 -9.64
CA ALA A 269 9.49 7.64 -9.32
C ALA A 269 9.28 8.86 -10.24
N PHE A 270 9.14 8.65 -11.55
CA PHE A 270 9.06 9.76 -12.52
C PHE A 270 7.75 10.54 -12.41
N CYS A 271 6.64 9.85 -12.16
CA CYS A 271 5.34 10.49 -12.05
C CYS A 271 5.28 11.50 -10.89
N LEU A 272 6.12 11.36 -9.86
CA LEU A 272 6.21 12.30 -8.73
C LEU A 272 6.61 13.71 -9.21
N LEU A 273 7.59 13.79 -10.11
CA LEU A 273 8.02 15.06 -10.70
C LEU A 273 6.91 15.70 -11.52
N GLN A 274 6.19 14.89 -12.30
CA GLN A 274 5.10 15.37 -13.14
C GLN A 274 3.90 15.81 -12.29
N VAL A 275 3.56 15.06 -11.25
CA VAL A 275 2.51 15.41 -10.27
C VAL A 275 2.86 16.72 -9.58
N TYR A 276 4.10 16.88 -9.10
CA TYR A 276 4.55 18.11 -8.48
C TYR A 276 4.40 19.31 -9.42
N GLN A 277 4.80 19.16 -10.69
CA GLN A 277 4.62 20.19 -11.70
C GLN A 277 3.15 20.56 -11.91
N VAL A 278 2.25 19.56 -11.98
CA VAL A 278 0.80 19.82 -12.10
C VAL A 278 0.26 20.55 -10.88
N LEU A 279 0.64 20.16 -9.67
CA LEU A 279 0.24 20.85 -8.43
C LEU A 279 0.70 22.30 -8.44
N HIS A 280 1.95 22.55 -8.79
CA HIS A 280 2.53 23.88 -8.93
C HIS A 280 1.75 24.74 -9.94
N ASP A 281 1.55 24.22 -11.15
CA ASP A 281 0.87 24.94 -12.23
C ASP A 281 -0.60 25.23 -11.90
N GLN A 282 -1.29 24.29 -11.25
CA GLN A 282 -2.67 24.50 -10.82
C GLN A 282 -2.79 25.53 -9.70
N CYS A 283 -1.86 25.53 -8.74
CA CYS A 283 -1.82 26.56 -7.72
C CYS A 283 -1.63 27.94 -8.35
N ALA A 284 -0.64 28.09 -9.25
CA ALA A 284 -0.36 29.34 -9.94
C ALA A 284 -1.58 29.83 -10.76
N ARG A 285 -2.25 28.95 -11.50
CA ARG A 285 -3.45 29.30 -12.29
C ARG A 285 -4.64 29.72 -11.44
N GLN A 286 -4.75 29.18 -10.23
CA GLN A 286 -5.86 29.44 -9.31
C GLN A 286 -5.54 30.52 -8.27
N GLY A 287 -4.37 31.16 -8.37
CA GLY A 287 -3.95 32.22 -7.44
C GLY A 287 -3.65 31.70 -6.02
N ILE A 288 -3.31 30.42 -5.87
CA ILE A 288 -2.93 29.81 -4.60
C ILE A 288 -1.42 29.98 -4.43
N GLU A 289 -1.00 30.63 -3.35
CA GLU A 289 0.42 30.77 -3.00
C GLU A 289 0.97 29.45 -2.45
N LEU A 290 1.66 28.68 -3.31
CA LEU A 290 2.23 27.39 -2.93
C LEU A 290 3.41 27.52 -1.96
N GLY A 291 4.17 28.61 -2.03
CA GLY A 291 5.41 28.82 -1.27
C GLY A 291 5.25 28.61 0.25
N PRO A 292 4.32 29.31 0.93
CA PRO A 292 4.10 29.14 2.36
C PRO A 292 3.73 27.71 2.75
N LEU A 293 2.83 27.07 1.99
CA LEU A 293 2.40 25.69 2.23
C LEU A 293 3.56 24.70 2.07
N LEU A 294 4.40 24.93 1.05
CA LEU A 294 5.59 24.13 0.78
C LEU A 294 6.59 24.27 1.93
N THR A 295 6.89 25.50 2.36
CA THR A 295 7.80 25.76 3.49
C THR A 295 7.33 25.06 4.77
N GLU A 296 6.03 25.08 5.05
CA GLU A 296 5.46 24.38 6.20
C GLU A 296 5.63 22.85 6.10
N VAL A 297 5.36 22.26 4.94
CA VAL A 297 5.53 20.80 4.73
C VAL A 297 7.00 20.40 4.86
N LEU A 298 7.92 21.16 4.26
CA LEU A 298 9.37 20.93 4.37
C LEU A 298 9.86 21.10 5.82
N SER A 299 9.30 22.07 6.55
CA SER A 299 9.65 22.31 7.97
C SER A 299 9.04 21.29 8.92
N SER A 300 7.89 20.70 8.58
CA SER A 300 7.20 19.71 9.42
C SER A 300 8.08 18.49 9.69
N HIS A 301 8.94 18.14 8.74
CA HIS A 301 9.90 17.07 8.90
C HIS A 301 11.04 17.48 9.84
N ALA A 302 11.53 18.73 9.77
CA ALA A 302 12.64 19.26 10.57
C ALA A 302 12.33 19.37 12.09
N VAL A 303 11.08 19.59 12.47
CA VAL A 303 10.65 19.81 13.88
C VAL A 303 10.62 18.52 14.73
N THR A 304 10.96 17.36 14.17
CA THR A 304 10.89 16.08 14.89
C THR A 304 11.95 15.86 15.98
N THR A 305 12.81 16.85 16.28
CA THR A 305 13.62 16.86 17.50
C THR A 305 13.09 17.90 18.50
N LYS A 306 12.23 17.43 19.42
CA LYS A 306 11.70 18.06 20.66
C LYS A 306 10.23 18.51 20.60
N LYS A 307 9.48 17.93 21.56
CA LYS A 307 8.04 18.07 21.89
C LYS A 307 7.07 17.25 21.03
N SER A 308 6.93 15.99 21.43
CA SER A 308 5.69 15.26 21.26
C SER A 308 4.56 15.97 22.01
N THR A 309 3.59 16.51 21.28
CA THR A 309 2.17 16.63 21.69
C THR A 309 1.36 17.17 20.51
N GLN A 310 1.11 16.31 19.52
CA GLN A 310 -0.21 16.06 18.93
C GLN A 310 -0.06 14.89 17.96
N GLY A 311 -0.71 13.79 18.30
CA GLY A 311 -0.40 12.47 17.78
C GLY A 311 -0.97 12.22 16.39
N SER A 312 -0.14 11.66 15.52
CA SER A 312 -0.58 10.77 14.45
C SER A 312 -1.50 9.67 15.03
N PRO A 313 -2.47 9.16 14.26
CA PRO A 313 -3.29 8.02 14.70
C PRO A 313 -2.38 6.85 15.09
N GLN A 314 -2.36 6.50 16.37
CA GLN A 314 -1.52 5.42 16.88
C GLN A 314 -2.19 4.09 16.55
N SER A 315 -1.48 3.21 15.85
CA SER A 315 -1.96 1.86 15.58
C SER A 315 -2.19 1.08 16.88
N LEU A 316 -3.08 0.09 16.86
CA LEU A 316 -3.27 -0.83 17.99
C LEU A 316 -1.95 -1.48 18.44
N SER A 317 -1.10 -1.86 17.47
CA SER A 317 0.23 -2.40 17.76
C SER A 317 1.13 -1.42 18.52
N THR A 318 1.04 -0.12 18.25
CA THR A 318 1.77 0.92 18.96
C THR A 318 1.25 1.07 20.39
N LEU A 319 -0.06 0.97 20.57
CA LEU A 319 -0.70 1.07 21.87
C LEU A 319 -0.37 -0.14 22.76
N VAL A 320 -0.41 -1.36 22.20
CA VAL A 320 0.01 -2.59 22.88
C VAL A 320 1.49 -2.53 23.28
N LEU A 321 2.37 -2.02 22.40
CA LEU A 321 3.78 -1.81 22.74
C LEU A 321 3.95 -0.84 23.93
N LYS A 322 3.20 0.25 23.95
CA LYS A 322 3.24 1.22 25.06
C LYS A 322 2.69 0.65 26.37
N CYS A 323 1.64 -0.16 26.31
CA CYS A 323 1.02 -0.74 27.49
C CYS A 323 1.82 -1.92 28.07
N PHE A 324 2.45 -2.75 27.23
CA PHE A 324 3.03 -4.04 27.64
C PHE A 324 4.51 -4.23 27.29
N GLY A 325 5.14 -3.28 26.61
CA GLY A 325 6.54 -3.38 26.18
C GLY A 325 6.79 -4.43 25.10
N LYS A 326 5.73 -5.00 24.49
CA LYS A 326 5.80 -6.04 23.46
C LYS A 326 4.88 -5.68 22.29
N THR A 327 5.27 -6.03 21.07
CA THR A 327 4.45 -5.83 19.86
C THR A 327 3.51 -7.00 19.62
N LEU A 328 2.37 -6.74 18.97
CA LEU A 328 1.51 -7.82 18.45
C LEU A 328 2.22 -8.57 17.32
N ASN A 329 2.15 -9.89 17.33
CA ASN A 329 2.62 -10.72 16.22
C ASN A 329 1.65 -10.55 15.04
N LYS A 330 2.13 -10.08 13.88
CA LYS A 330 1.32 -9.80 12.67
C LYS A 330 1.37 -10.92 11.61
N GLN A 331 1.97 -12.07 11.93
CA GLN A 331 2.25 -13.13 10.98
C GLN A 331 1.00 -13.68 10.26
N ASP A 332 -0.12 -13.83 10.96
CA ASP A 332 -1.36 -14.34 10.37
C ASP A 332 -2.30 -13.24 9.86
N GLN A 333 -1.92 -11.95 9.94
CA GLN A 333 -2.72 -10.82 9.47
C GLN A 333 -3.14 -10.95 8.00
N PHE A 334 -2.25 -11.50 7.17
CA PHE A 334 -2.45 -11.73 5.73
C PHE A 334 -2.46 -13.23 5.38
N SER A 335 -2.69 -14.10 6.35
CA SER A 335 -2.85 -15.54 6.08
C SER A 335 -4.16 -15.81 5.33
N ASN A 336 -4.25 -16.96 4.64
CA ASN A 336 -5.51 -17.38 4.06
C ASN A 336 -6.51 -17.77 5.17
N TRP A 337 -7.40 -16.84 5.52
CA TRP A 337 -8.46 -17.00 6.54
C TRP A 337 -9.68 -17.77 6.03
N GLU A 338 -9.73 -18.14 4.76
CA GLU A 338 -10.80 -18.95 4.16
C GLU A 338 -10.52 -20.45 4.26
N ASN A 339 -9.24 -20.84 4.40
CA ASN A 339 -8.85 -22.23 4.62
C ASN A 339 -9.47 -22.80 5.89
N ARG A 340 -9.99 -24.03 5.80
CA ARG A 340 -10.54 -24.78 6.93
C ARG A 340 -9.90 -26.17 7.01
N PRO A 341 -9.59 -26.65 8.23
CA PRO A 341 -9.70 -25.95 9.52
C PRO A 341 -8.66 -24.83 9.67
N LEU A 342 -8.96 -23.82 10.50
CA LEU A 342 -7.97 -22.76 10.81
C LEU A 342 -6.78 -23.37 11.55
N ARG A 343 -5.57 -22.89 11.24
CA ARG A 343 -4.37 -23.29 11.98
C ARG A 343 -4.45 -22.79 13.44
N PRO A 344 -3.83 -23.50 14.41
CA PRO A 344 -3.73 -23.02 15.78
C PRO A 344 -3.15 -21.60 15.92
N SER A 345 -2.24 -21.22 15.02
CA SER A 345 -1.65 -19.88 14.96
C SER A 345 -2.69 -18.80 14.58
N GLN A 346 -3.54 -19.07 13.58
CA GLN A 346 -4.61 -18.16 13.15
C GLN A 346 -5.66 -17.97 14.25
N ILE A 347 -6.05 -19.07 14.90
CA ILE A 347 -6.99 -19.01 16.05
C ILE A 347 -6.39 -18.15 17.16
N SER A 348 -5.12 -18.38 17.49
CA SER A 348 -4.40 -17.63 18.52
C SER A 348 -4.23 -16.16 18.16
N TYR A 349 -3.94 -15.85 16.89
CA TYR A 349 -3.86 -14.48 16.37
C TYR A 349 -5.19 -13.74 16.50
N ALA A 350 -6.28 -14.33 15.99
CA ALA A 350 -7.61 -13.72 16.06
C ALA A 350 -8.09 -13.53 17.51
N ALA A 351 -7.84 -14.52 18.38
CA ALA A 351 -8.14 -14.42 19.80
C ALA A 351 -7.34 -13.30 20.48
N LEU A 352 -6.04 -13.19 20.17
CA LEU A 352 -5.17 -12.16 20.75
C LEU A 352 -5.54 -10.75 20.26
N ASP A 353 -5.93 -10.60 18.99
CA ASP A 353 -6.34 -9.32 18.41
C ASP A 353 -7.59 -8.76 19.12
N ALA A 354 -8.54 -9.61 19.50
CA ALA A 354 -9.68 -9.22 20.33
C ALA A 354 -9.31 -9.03 21.81
N PHE A 355 -8.54 -9.97 22.40
CA PHE A 355 -8.21 -9.97 23.82
C PHE A 355 -7.33 -8.78 24.23
N CYS A 356 -6.40 -8.36 23.36
CA CYS A 356 -5.48 -7.28 23.66
C CYS A 356 -6.19 -5.93 23.90
N LEU A 357 -7.37 -5.71 23.29
CA LEU A 357 -8.19 -4.51 23.49
C LEU A 357 -8.66 -4.38 24.95
N LEU A 358 -9.07 -5.48 25.58
CA LEU A 358 -9.48 -5.49 26.99
C LEU A 358 -8.30 -5.18 27.91
N GLN A 359 -7.14 -5.77 27.63
CA GLN A 359 -5.94 -5.52 28.43
C GLN A 359 -5.46 -4.08 28.28
N VAL A 360 -5.45 -3.54 27.06
CA VAL A 360 -5.13 -2.13 26.80
C VAL A 360 -6.09 -1.22 27.56
N TYR A 361 -7.39 -1.49 27.50
CA TYR A 361 -8.40 -0.72 28.24
C TYR A 361 -8.10 -0.72 29.75
N GLN A 362 -7.77 -1.88 30.33
CA GLN A 362 -7.44 -1.98 31.75
C GLN A 362 -6.22 -1.13 32.11
N VAL A 363 -5.15 -1.19 31.31
CA VAL A 363 -3.95 -0.37 31.54
C VAL A 363 -4.28 1.12 31.46
N LEU A 364 -5.07 1.53 30.48
CA LEU A 364 -5.47 2.94 30.35
C LEU A 364 -6.36 3.39 31.51
N HIS A 365 -7.30 2.55 31.94
CA HIS A 365 -8.16 2.79 33.09
C HIS A 365 -7.33 2.98 34.37
N ASP A 366 -6.39 2.07 34.65
CA ASP A 366 -5.55 2.14 35.84
C ASP A 366 -4.62 3.36 35.82
N GLN A 367 -4.10 3.74 34.64
CA GLN A 367 -3.31 4.95 34.48
C GLN A 367 -4.13 6.22 34.72
N CYS A 368 -5.35 6.29 34.18
CA CYS A 368 -6.26 7.41 34.42
C CYS A 368 -6.58 7.52 35.92
N ALA A 369 -6.90 6.40 36.58
CA ALA A 369 -7.16 6.37 38.02
C ALA A 369 -5.96 6.87 38.86
N ARG A 370 -4.73 6.45 38.52
CA ARG A 370 -3.51 6.93 39.19
C ARG A 370 -3.25 8.42 38.99
N GLN A 371 -3.67 8.96 37.85
CA GLN A 371 -3.50 10.37 37.51
C GLN A 371 -4.69 11.23 37.94
N GLY A 372 -5.70 10.65 38.60
CA GLY A 372 -6.92 11.36 39.01
C GLY A 372 -7.80 11.80 37.84
N ILE A 373 -7.67 11.16 36.68
CA ILE A 373 -8.45 11.44 35.47
C ILE A 373 -9.69 10.55 35.47
N GLU A 374 -10.88 11.14 35.43
CA GLU A 374 -12.14 10.39 35.29
C GLU A 374 -12.33 9.93 33.84
N LEU A 375 -12.23 8.62 33.60
CA LEU A 375 -12.32 8.05 32.26
C LEU A 375 -13.74 8.06 31.69
N GLY A 376 -14.78 8.01 32.54
CA GLY A 376 -16.19 7.96 32.12
C GLY A 376 -16.64 9.14 31.25
N PRO A 377 -16.41 10.40 31.65
CA PRO A 377 -16.70 11.57 30.83
C PRO A 377 -15.98 11.57 29.49
N LEU A 378 -14.70 11.18 29.46
CA LEU A 378 -13.90 11.09 28.24
C LEU A 378 -14.43 10.04 27.26
N LEU A 379 -14.82 8.85 27.76
CA LEU A 379 -15.44 7.82 26.92
C LEU A 379 -16.77 8.29 26.34
N THR A 380 -17.56 9.03 27.12
CA THR A 380 -18.85 9.57 26.67
C THR A 380 -18.66 10.60 25.55
N GLU A 381 -17.65 11.45 25.64
CA GLU A 381 -17.27 12.42 24.60
C GLU A 381 -16.81 11.72 23.31
N VAL A 382 -15.94 10.71 23.42
CA VAL A 382 -15.46 9.93 22.26
C VAL A 382 -16.62 9.19 21.59
N LEU A 383 -17.48 8.52 22.35
CA LEU A 383 -18.62 7.78 21.80
C LEU A 383 -19.68 8.70 21.18
N SER A 384 -19.87 9.91 21.71
CA SER A 384 -20.81 10.89 21.15
C SER A 384 -20.28 11.58 19.91
N SER A 385 -18.97 11.83 19.80
CA SER A 385 -18.33 12.40 18.59
C SER A 385 -18.53 11.54 17.34
N HIS A 386 -18.57 10.20 17.51
CA HIS A 386 -18.79 9.24 16.42
C HIS A 386 -20.26 9.11 16.01
N ALA A 387 -21.21 9.58 16.83
CA ALA A 387 -22.64 9.54 16.52
C ALA A 387 -23.11 10.70 15.62
N VAL A 388 -22.33 11.78 15.50
CA VAL A 388 -22.70 13.00 14.76
C VAL A 388 -22.48 12.86 13.24
N THR A 389 -21.64 11.94 12.78
CA THR A 389 -21.32 11.76 11.34
C THR A 389 -22.40 11.00 10.55
N THR A 390 -23.46 10.50 11.20
CA THR A 390 -24.57 9.83 10.52
C THR A 390 -25.90 10.57 10.73
N LYS A 391 -26.20 11.61 9.93
CA LYS A 391 -27.58 11.98 9.48
C LYS A 391 -27.61 13.26 8.62
N LYS A 392 -27.93 13.10 7.32
CA LYS A 392 -29.15 13.65 6.67
C LYS A 392 -29.13 13.32 5.16
N SER A 393 -29.84 12.27 4.77
CA SER A 393 -30.51 12.24 3.47
C SER A 393 -32.00 11.97 3.71
N THR A 394 -32.81 12.93 3.30
CA THR A 394 -34.27 12.90 3.37
C THR A 394 -34.83 12.11 2.19
N ALA A 395 -35.55 11.01 2.43
CA ALA A 395 -36.67 10.59 1.58
C ALA A 395 -37.55 9.49 2.21
N LYS A 396 -38.83 9.84 2.39
CA LYS A 396 -40.08 9.04 2.30
C LYS A 396 -40.28 7.80 3.19
N LYS A 397 -41.25 7.95 4.10
CA LYS A 397 -41.93 6.95 4.94
C LYS A 397 -42.34 5.69 4.16
N LYS A 398 -41.94 4.52 4.66
CA LYS A 398 -42.75 3.29 4.64
C LYS A 398 -42.78 2.71 6.06
N SER A 399 -43.99 2.45 6.54
CA SER A 399 -44.31 1.88 7.85
C SER A 399 -43.69 0.48 8.01
N LYS A 400 -42.92 0.25 9.08
CA LYS A 400 -42.60 -1.08 9.60
C LYS A 400 -42.72 -1.08 11.12
N ARG A 401 -43.48 -2.05 11.63
CA ARG A 401 -43.73 -2.37 13.05
C ARG A 401 -42.42 -2.40 13.84
N LYS A 402 -42.42 -1.77 15.03
CA LYS A 402 -41.36 -1.91 16.03
C LYS A 402 -41.50 -3.27 16.73
N THR A 403 -40.56 -4.18 16.52
CA THR A 403 -40.30 -5.30 17.43
C THR A 403 -39.16 -4.90 18.36
N GLN A 404 -39.40 -4.98 19.67
CA GLN A 404 -38.38 -4.79 20.71
C GLN A 404 -37.43 -6.01 20.71
N ALA A 405 -36.14 -5.78 20.97
CA ALA A 405 -35.17 -6.86 21.13
C ALA A 405 -35.47 -7.70 22.39
N PRO A 406 -35.29 -9.03 22.35
CA PRO A 406 -35.48 -9.88 23.52
C PRO A 406 -34.40 -9.62 24.58
N PRO A 407 -34.67 -9.90 25.87
CA PRO A 407 -33.70 -9.72 26.95
C PRO A 407 -32.53 -10.72 26.84
N PRO A 408 -31.36 -10.40 27.45
CA PRO A 408 -30.18 -11.26 27.38
C PRO A 408 -30.39 -12.61 28.05
N ASN A 409 -29.81 -13.65 27.47
CA ASN A 409 -29.94 -15.04 27.91
C ASN A 409 -29.28 -15.22 29.30
N LYS A 410 -29.94 -15.92 30.23
CA LYS A 410 -29.47 -16.09 31.60
C LYS A 410 -28.53 -17.28 31.81
N ASP A 411 -28.48 -18.21 30.84
CA ASP A 411 -27.65 -19.42 30.90
C ASP A 411 -26.46 -19.35 29.92
N PRO A 412 -25.30 -19.97 30.24
CA PRO A 412 -24.16 -20.06 29.32
C PRO A 412 -24.55 -20.79 28.03
N VAL A 413 -24.27 -20.18 26.88
CA VAL A 413 -24.57 -20.76 25.56
C VAL A 413 -23.38 -21.59 25.08
N SER A 414 -23.64 -22.79 24.55
CA SER A 414 -22.62 -23.63 23.91
C SER A 414 -21.98 -22.91 22.72
N THR A 415 -20.68 -23.08 22.49
CA THR A 415 -19.97 -22.45 21.37
C THR A 415 -20.52 -22.85 20.00
N SER A 416 -21.19 -24.01 19.90
CA SER A 416 -21.91 -24.47 18.70
C SER A 416 -23.16 -23.65 18.37
N ASP A 417 -23.72 -22.96 19.37
CA ASP A 417 -25.03 -22.31 19.29
C ASP A 417 -24.90 -20.78 19.21
N VAL A 418 -23.66 -20.27 19.16
CA VAL A 418 -23.36 -18.85 18.99
C VAL A 418 -23.14 -18.54 17.51
N ALA A 419 -24.12 -17.91 16.88
CA ALA A 419 -23.95 -17.31 15.55
C ALA A 419 -23.59 -15.83 15.70
N PHE A 420 -22.39 -15.45 15.26
CA PHE A 420 -21.98 -14.05 15.18
C PHE A 420 -22.39 -13.46 13.83
N MET A 421 -23.25 -12.45 13.88
CA MET A 421 -23.58 -11.63 12.72
C MET A 421 -22.56 -10.48 12.65
N CYS A 422 -21.46 -10.67 11.94
CA CYS A 422 -20.50 -9.60 11.65
C CYS A 422 -21.00 -8.78 10.46
N ASP A 423 -21.64 -7.66 10.76
CA ASP A 423 -22.08 -6.65 9.81
C ASP A 423 -20.87 -5.88 9.25
N VAL A 424 -20.32 -6.37 8.14
CA VAL A 424 -19.58 -5.54 7.17
C VAL A 424 -20.52 -5.39 5.97
N THR A 425 -21.55 -4.56 6.16
CA THR A 425 -22.77 -4.41 5.33
C THR A 425 -22.74 -5.08 3.95
N LEU A 426 -23.46 -6.21 3.86
CA LEU A 426 -23.92 -6.92 2.65
C LEU A 426 -24.59 -6.02 1.58
N LYS A 427 -24.84 -4.75 1.89
CA LYS A 427 -25.37 -3.75 0.95
C LYS A 427 -24.36 -3.35 -0.13
N SER A 428 -23.06 -3.39 0.16
CA SER A 428 -22.00 -3.16 -0.83
C SER A 428 -21.83 -4.37 -1.74
N LEU A 429 -21.90 -5.58 -1.17
CA LEU A 429 -21.90 -6.84 -1.91
C LEU A 429 -23.16 -6.99 -2.78
N ALA A 430 -24.36 -6.69 -2.29
CA ALA A 430 -25.60 -6.72 -3.08
C ALA A 430 -25.70 -5.61 -4.15
N ARG A 431 -24.85 -4.57 -4.08
CA ARG A 431 -24.69 -3.58 -5.17
C ARG A 431 -23.70 -4.04 -6.22
N MET A 432 -22.67 -4.80 -5.84
CA MET A 432 -21.80 -5.51 -6.78
C MET A 432 -22.59 -6.61 -7.50
N LEU A 433 -23.38 -7.41 -6.78
CA LEU A 433 -24.23 -8.50 -7.29
C LEU A 433 -25.52 -8.06 -8.02
N ARG A 434 -25.67 -6.76 -8.34
CA ARG A 434 -26.71 -6.27 -9.27
C ARG A 434 -26.12 -5.62 -10.52
N ARG A 435 -24.79 -5.56 -10.59
CA ARG A 435 -24.05 -5.07 -11.75
C ARG A 435 -23.16 -6.16 -12.36
N HIS A 436 -23.21 -7.36 -11.79
CA HIS A 436 -22.92 -8.64 -12.41
C HIS A 436 -24.07 -9.57 -12.03
#